data_AF-A0A7X2BKH0-F1
#
_entry.id   AF-A0A7X2BKH0-F1
#
_cell.length_a   1.000
_cell.length_b   1.000
_cell.length_c   1.000
_cell.angle_alpha   90.00
_cell.angle_beta   90.00
_cell.angle_gamma   90.00
#
_symmetry.space_group_name_H-M   'P 1'
#
loop_
_entity.id
_entity.type
_entity.pdbx_description
1 polymer ?
#
loop_
_entity_poly.entity_id
_entity_poly.type
_entity_poly.pdbx_seq_one_letter_code
_entity_poly.pdbx_strand_id
1 'polypeptide(L)'
;MTVSIISFNYDPLDRYIAFTRSDEPVGLRFYQRDQWVTAIQGNVATSLLRNNHQALAQRDSTGATLFATDLPGSAISLVKPLHPVNNVVYSPYGYSP
;
A
#
# COMPACT_ATOMS: atom_id res chain seq x y z
N MET A 1 23.71 -11.44 14.22
CA MET A 1 22.88 -11.05 13.06
C MET A 1 21.54 -11.75 13.21
N THR A 2 20.47 -11.01 13.51
CA THR A 2 19.12 -11.56 13.53
C THR A 2 18.57 -11.51 12.11
N VAL A 3 18.32 -12.68 11.51
CA VAL A 3 17.62 -12.73 10.21
C VAL A 3 16.16 -12.40 10.47
N SER A 4 15.68 -11.28 9.93
CA SER A 4 14.26 -10.93 9.96
C SER A 4 13.54 -11.81 8.93
N ILE A 5 12.63 -12.67 9.38
CA ILE A 5 11.83 -13.54 8.52
C ILE A 5 10.50 -12.84 8.23
N ILE A 6 10.07 -12.89 6.96
CA ILE A 6 8.75 -12.42 6.52
C ILE A 6 8.02 -13.59 5.88
N SER A 7 6.85 -13.91 6.42
CA SER A 7 5.96 -14.94 5.87
C SER A 7 4.81 -14.28 5.11
N PHE A 8 4.46 -14.83 3.95
CA PHE A 8 3.34 -14.38 3.12
C PHE A 8 2.30 -15.49 3.02
N ASN A 9 1.03 -15.13 3.14
CA ASN A 9 -0.11 -16.03 3.01
C ASN A 9 -0.97 -15.62 1.82
N TYR A 10 -1.43 -16.61 1.08
CA TYR A 10 -2.23 -16.45 -0.12
C TYR A 10 -3.59 -17.13 0.04
N ASP A 11 -4.62 -16.57 -0.60
CA ASP A 11 -5.93 -17.21 -0.70
C ASP A 11 -6.00 -18.18 -1.90
N PRO A 12 -7.09 -18.96 -2.05
CA PRO A 12 -7.25 -19.87 -3.19
C PRO A 12 -7.29 -19.21 -4.58
N LEU A 13 -7.38 -17.87 -4.65
CA LEU A 13 -7.30 -17.12 -5.90
C LEU A 13 -5.88 -16.59 -6.17
N ASP A 14 -4.88 -17.11 -5.45
CA ASP A 14 -3.47 -16.71 -5.51
C ASP A 14 -3.25 -15.22 -5.17
N ARG A 15 -4.07 -14.68 -4.26
CA ARG A 15 -3.94 -13.29 -3.81
C ARG A 15 -3.27 -13.24 -2.45
N TYR A 16 -2.31 -12.33 -2.33
CA TYR A 16 -1.60 -12.08 -1.08
C TYR A 16 -2.53 -11.43 -0.03
N ILE A 17 -2.97 -12.21 0.96
CA ILE A 17 -3.96 -11.79 1.96
C ILE A 17 -3.37 -11.43 3.31
N ALA A 18 -2.17 -11.93 3.64
CA ALA A 18 -1.56 -11.61 4.92
C ALA A 18 -0.04 -11.74 4.93
N PHE A 19 0.64 -10.88 5.68
CA PHE A 19 2.05 -11.05 6.04
C PHE A 19 2.30 -10.97 7.53
N THR A 20 3.38 -11.63 7.94
CA THR A 20 3.91 -11.56 9.28
C THR A 20 5.40 -11.33 9.19
N ARG A 21 5.88 -10.23 9.77
CA ARG A 21 7.31 -10.00 10.03
C ARG A 21 7.57 -10.29 11.50
N SER A 22 8.73 -10.90 11.81
CA SER A 22 9.17 -11.03 13.20
C SER A 22 9.08 -9.67 13.90
N ASP A 23 8.36 -9.62 15.02
CA ASP A 23 8.14 -8.44 15.87
C ASP A 23 7.10 -7.40 15.40
N GLU A 24 6.36 -7.64 14.32
CA GLU A 24 5.26 -6.78 13.88
C GLU A 24 3.89 -7.48 13.94
N PRO A 25 2.79 -6.74 14.20
CA PRO A 25 1.44 -7.29 14.05
C PRO A 25 1.21 -7.82 12.64
N VAL A 26 0.43 -8.90 12.53
CA VAL A 26 0.01 -9.45 11.23
C VAL A 26 -0.66 -8.36 10.41
N GLY A 27 -0.20 -8.20 9.18
CA GLY A 27 -0.85 -7.36 8.20
C GLY A 27 -1.84 -8.19 7.38
N LEU A 28 -3.07 -7.69 7.22
CA LEU A 28 -4.14 -8.30 6.44
C LEU A 28 -4.50 -7.41 5.25
N ARG A 29 -4.91 -8.02 4.13
CA ARG A 29 -5.42 -7.34 2.94
C ARG A 29 -6.77 -7.88 2.51
N PHE A 30 -7.64 -6.97 2.10
CA PHE A 30 -8.98 -7.26 1.62
C PHE A 30 -9.13 -6.73 0.20
N TYR A 31 -9.79 -7.55 -0.62
CA TYR A 31 -9.86 -7.35 -2.07
C TYR A 31 -11.30 -7.17 -2.54
N GLN A 32 -11.49 -6.31 -3.53
CA GLN A 32 -12.74 -6.18 -4.29
C GLN A 32 -12.38 -6.30 -5.78
N ARG A 33 -12.94 -7.31 -6.47
CA ARG A 33 -12.65 -7.56 -7.90
C ARG A 33 -11.14 -7.58 -8.20
N ASP A 34 -10.41 -8.32 -7.37
CA ASP A 34 -8.94 -8.51 -7.44
C ASP A 34 -8.08 -7.26 -7.23
N GLN A 35 -8.70 -6.14 -6.87
CA GLN A 35 -8.01 -4.94 -6.44
C GLN A 35 -7.98 -4.88 -4.92
N TRP A 36 -6.80 -4.59 -4.36
CA TRP A 36 -6.67 -4.33 -2.93
C TRP A 36 -7.39 -3.02 -2.58
N VAL A 37 -8.31 -3.08 -1.62
CA VAL A 37 -9.12 -1.93 -1.18
C VAL A 37 -8.84 -1.56 0.27
N THR A 38 -8.65 -2.54 1.15
CA THR A 38 -8.43 -2.28 2.58
C THR A 38 -7.28 -3.11 3.11
N ALA A 39 -6.43 -2.53 3.95
CA ALA A 39 -5.43 -3.25 4.73
C ALA A 39 -5.62 -2.97 6.22
N ILE A 40 -5.24 -3.92 7.06
CA ILE A 40 -5.16 -3.75 8.51
C ILE A 40 -3.79 -4.21 8.97
N GLN A 41 -3.07 -3.40 9.74
CA GLN A 41 -1.85 -3.81 10.42
C GLN A 41 -1.94 -3.39 11.89
N GLY A 42 -2.08 -4.38 12.78
CA GLY A 42 -2.41 -4.12 14.18
C GLY A 42 -3.74 -3.34 14.29
N ASN A 43 -3.70 -2.16 14.89
CA ASN A 43 -4.87 -1.30 15.07
C ASN A 43 -5.06 -0.25 13.96
N VAL A 44 -4.20 -0.25 12.93
CA VAL A 44 -4.27 0.71 11.84
C VAL A 44 -5.00 0.07 10.66
N ALA A 45 -6.17 0.61 10.34
CA ALA A 45 -6.91 0.28 9.13
C ALA A 45 -6.67 1.35 8.07
N THR A 46 -6.36 0.90 6.86
CA THR A 46 -6.04 1.75 5.72
C THR A 46 -6.96 1.37 4.56
N SER A 47 -7.63 2.34 3.95
CA SER A 47 -8.45 2.16 2.75
C SER A 47 -7.83 2.87 1.57
N LEU A 48 -7.95 2.27 0.39
CA LEU A 48 -7.39 2.77 -0.85
C LEU A 48 -8.50 3.04 -1.88
N LEU A 49 -8.56 4.27 -2.36
CA LEU A 49 -9.41 4.67 -3.47
C LEU A 49 -8.64 4.50 -4.79
N ARG A 50 -9.24 3.77 -5.73
CA ARG A 50 -8.71 3.56 -7.08
C ARG A 50 -9.74 3.94 -8.14
N ASN A 51 -9.24 4.35 -9.30
CA ASN A 51 -9.99 4.35 -10.55
C ASN A 51 -9.24 3.48 -11.56
N ASN A 52 -9.83 2.34 -11.91
CA ASN A 52 -9.15 1.28 -12.66
C ASN A 52 -7.83 0.89 -11.97
N HIS A 53 -6.69 0.96 -12.67
CA HIS A 53 -5.38 0.65 -12.11
C HIS A 53 -4.75 1.80 -11.32
N GLN A 54 -5.26 3.03 -11.44
CA GLN A 54 -4.66 4.21 -10.81
C GLN A 54 -5.12 4.37 -9.35
N ALA A 55 -4.17 4.42 -8.43
CA ALA A 55 -4.43 4.78 -7.04
C ALA A 55 -4.59 6.31 -6.92
N LEU A 56 -5.66 6.76 -6.29
CA LEU A 56 -6.01 8.18 -6.20
C LEU A 56 -5.86 8.73 -4.79
N ALA A 57 -6.18 7.93 -3.78
CA ALA A 57 -6.05 8.34 -2.40
C ALA A 57 -5.93 7.14 -1.47
N GLN A 58 -5.22 7.32 -0.36
CA GLN A 58 -5.23 6.42 0.77
C GLN A 58 -5.81 7.15 1.99
N ARG A 59 -6.57 6.45 2.82
CA ARG A 59 -7.09 6.98 4.08
C ARG A 59 -6.80 6.03 5.22
N ASP A 60 -6.34 6.58 6.33
CA ASP A 60 -6.22 5.89 7.62
C ASP A 60 -6.86 6.75 8.74
N SER A 61 -6.63 6.38 9.99
CA SER A 61 -7.12 7.12 11.17
C SER A 61 -6.55 8.54 11.30
N THR A 62 -5.43 8.83 10.65
CA THR A 62 -4.74 10.12 10.69
C THR A 62 -5.15 11.06 9.56
N GLY A 63 -5.89 10.57 8.57
CA GLY A 63 -6.44 11.38 7.49
C GLY A 63 -6.31 10.74 6.12
N ALA A 64 -6.55 11.54 5.08
CA ALA A 64 -6.42 11.13 3.69
C ALA A 64 -5.12 11.71 3.08
N THR A 65 -4.44 10.88 2.31
CA THR A 65 -3.31 11.23 1.45
C THR A 65 -3.76 11.06 0.01
N LEU A 66 -3.65 12.12 -0.80
CA LEU A 66 -3.95 12.11 -2.23
C LEU A 66 -2.71 11.73 -3.02
N PHE A 67 -2.89 11.01 -4.13
CA PHE A 67 -1.82 10.55 -4.99
C PHE A 67 -1.91 11.19 -6.38
N ALA A 68 -0.77 11.66 -6.89
CA ALA A 68 -0.58 11.82 -8.32
C ALA A 68 0.09 10.55 -8.86
N THR A 69 -0.48 9.98 -9.93
CA THR A 69 0.05 8.77 -10.56
C THR A 69 0.47 9.03 -12.00
N ASP A 70 1.46 8.28 -12.46
CA ASP A 70 1.85 8.26 -13.88
C ASP A 70 0.90 7.38 -14.72
N LEU A 71 1.17 7.26 -16.03
CA LEU A 71 0.36 6.45 -16.94
C LEU A 71 0.35 4.95 -16.54
N PRO A 72 1.48 4.33 -16.15
CA PRO A 72 1.52 3.00 -15.54
C PRO A 72 0.74 2.85 -14.23
N GLY A 73 0.44 3.94 -13.52
CA GLY A 73 -0.29 3.95 -12.25
C GLY A 73 0.61 3.96 -11.01
N SER A 74 1.91 4.20 -11.17
CA SER A 74 2.87 4.40 -10.08
C SER A 74 2.66 5.75 -9.41
N ALA A 75 2.73 5.82 -8.08
CA ALA A 75 2.51 7.06 -7.35
C ALA A 75 3.77 7.93 -7.36
N ILE A 76 3.75 9.04 -8.10
CA ILE A 76 4.88 9.95 -8.26
C ILE A 76 4.84 11.14 -7.29
N SER A 77 3.69 11.39 -6.66
CA SER A 77 3.55 12.42 -5.62
C SER A 77 2.45 12.06 -4.62
N LEU A 78 2.70 12.36 -3.34
CA LEU A 78 1.79 12.14 -2.22
C LEU A 78 1.56 13.46 -1.50
N VAL A 79 0.29 13.84 -1.35
CA VAL A 79 -0.13 15.10 -0.73
C VAL A 79 -1.04 14.81 0.45
N LYS A 80 -0.66 15.28 1.64
CA LYS A 80 -1.46 15.15 2.86
C LYS A 80 -1.61 16.53 3.53
N PRO A 81 -2.79 16.89 4.05
CA PRO A 81 -2.99 18.18 4.72
C PRO A 81 -1.94 18.40 5.81
N LEU A 82 -1.40 19.62 5.89
CA LEU A 82 -0.39 20.03 6.89
C LEU A 82 0.94 19.27 6.83
N HIS A 83 1.20 18.52 5.75
CA HIS A 83 2.46 17.83 5.52
C HIS A 83 3.09 18.32 4.21
N PRO A 84 4.44 18.30 4.10
CA PRO A 84 5.10 18.60 2.84
C PRO A 84 4.70 17.57 1.77
N VAL A 85 4.68 18.02 0.51
CA VAL A 85 4.49 17.14 -0.64
C VAL A 85 5.66 16.18 -0.71
N ASN A 86 5.38 14.88 -0.80
CA ASN A 86 6.41 13.85 -0.95
C ASN A 86 6.41 13.37 -2.41
N ASN A 87 7.50 13.58 -3.13
CA ASN A 87 7.65 13.15 -4.52
C ASN A 87 8.49 11.88 -4.58
N VAL A 88 8.12 10.96 -5.46
CA VAL A 88 8.83 9.70 -5.68
C VAL A 88 9.23 9.62 -7.14
N VAL A 89 10.47 9.23 -7.39
CA VAL A 89 11.01 9.06 -8.74
C VAL A 89 11.36 7.60 -8.92
N TYR A 90 10.89 7.03 -10.02
CA TYR A 90 11.15 5.63 -10.37
C TYR A 90 12.08 5.56 -11.58
N SER A 91 12.98 4.57 -11.58
CA SER A 91 13.66 4.13 -12.79
C SER A 91 12.65 3.49 -13.77
N PRO A 92 13.02 3.26 -15.04
CA PRO A 92 12.12 2.62 -16.01
C PRO A 92 11.56 1.26 -15.59
N TYR A 93 12.23 0.56 -14.65
CA TYR A 93 11.79 -0.73 -14.11
C TYR A 93 11.24 -0.63 -12.67
N GLY A 94 10.85 0.57 -12.22
CA GLY A 94 10.15 0.78 -10.96
C GLY A 94 11.04 0.87 -9.70
N TYR A 95 12.37 0.97 -9.86
CA TYR A 95 13.26 1.16 -8.71
C TYR A 95 13.18 2.61 -8.20
N SER A 96 12.97 2.77 -6.89
CA SER A 96 13.19 4.02 -6.15
C SER A 96 14.28 3.77 -5.10
N PRO A 97 15.27 4.67 -4.97
CA PRO A 97 16.22 4.64 -3.87
C PRO A 97 15.56 4.98 -2.53
#